data_AF-A0A1G8XY14-F1
#
_entry.id   AF-A0A1G8XY14-F1
#
_cell.length_a   1.000
_cell.length_b   1.000
_cell.length_c   1.000
_cell.angle_alpha   90.00
_cell.angle_beta   90.00
_cell.angle_gamma   90.00
#
_symmetry.space_group_name_H-M   'P 1'
#
loop_
_entity.id
_entity.type
_entity.pdbx_description
1 polymer ?
#
loop_
_entity_poly.entity_id
_entity_poly.type
_entity_poly.pdbx_seq_one_letter_code
_entity_poly.pdbx_strand_id
1 'polypeptide(L)'
;MSFWATILLSLAAIAVAAWVFRWGGQKLTNNRPFFRDMPFGVAFGYVFGAVALAGVVHLYVLARTLPPAEANKYFFFRLAVEGFIGFSIAAWLFRAAGRRIGTQASRKLFRQMPLTAAFGIMIILAYAFVAIFAGWLAPYGQEEVLGAANVVPGGDPAIGGDPRFPLGTDQIGRDILSRLIYGAQNTVGIAFVTTALAFFLGGSFGFLAATLGGWLDQLLSRFVDVLMAIPALIFALLLMTIATVWAPKLGIPLTVFMVIIIAVIDSTRVFRLARAVGLNIVVMDYIEAAKLRGEGLGYLIFREILPNAYAPLLAEFGLRFCFVFLTIASLSFLGVGIQPPLADWGTMVRDLAQFINFAAFAPQVAVAPLLAAGAIALLTVAVNFVVDWMLQKSSGLKE
;
A
#
# COMPACT_ATOMS: atom_id res chain seq x y z
N MET A 1 -19.09 28.86 19.55
CA MET A 1 -19.53 28.57 18.17
C MET A 1 -19.53 27.07 17.95
N SER A 2 -20.51 26.51 17.24
CA SER A 2 -20.48 25.09 16.88
C SER A 2 -19.34 24.83 15.90
N PHE A 3 -18.79 23.62 15.90
CA PHE A 3 -17.75 23.18 14.95
C PHE A 3 -18.11 23.50 13.50
N TRP A 4 -19.37 23.24 13.12
CA TRP A 4 -19.91 23.52 11.79
C TRP A 4 -19.97 25.01 11.47
N ALA A 5 -20.32 25.87 12.43
CA ALA A 5 -20.32 27.31 12.23
C ALA A 5 -18.91 27.84 11.93
N THR A 6 -17.88 27.32 12.62
CA THR A 6 -16.49 27.69 12.38
C THR A 6 -16.02 27.28 10.99
N ILE A 7 -16.39 26.08 10.52
CA ILE A 7 -16.08 25.62 9.16
C ILE A 7 -16.76 26.49 8.11
N LEU A 8 -18.05 26.77 8.26
CA LEU A 8 -18.79 27.58 7.30
C LEU A 8 -18.23 29.01 7.21
N LEU A 9 -17.88 29.60 8.35
CA LEU A 9 -17.29 30.94 8.39
C LEU A 9 -15.88 30.97 7.78
N SER A 10 -15.06 29.95 8.00
CA SER A 10 -13.73 29.86 7.39
C SER A 10 -13.82 29.64 5.88
N LEU A 11 -14.76 28.82 5.38
CA LEU A 11 -15.01 28.68 3.95
C LEU A 11 -15.53 29.97 3.32
N ALA A 12 -16.43 30.69 4.00
CA ALA A 12 -16.92 31.99 3.54
C ALA A 12 -15.79 33.02 3.49
N ALA A 13 -14.92 33.06 4.50
CA ALA A 13 -13.75 33.94 4.52
C ALA A 13 -12.77 33.62 3.36
N ILE A 14 -12.53 32.34 3.09
CA ILE A 14 -11.71 31.91 1.94
C ILE A 14 -12.36 32.32 0.62
N ALA A 15 -13.68 32.20 0.48
CA ALA A 15 -14.40 32.63 -0.71
C ALA A 15 -14.30 34.14 -0.96
N VAL A 16 -14.42 34.96 0.10
CA VAL A 16 -14.22 36.41 0.03
C VAL A 16 -12.78 36.72 -0.34
N ALA A 17 -11.79 36.09 0.30
CA ALA A 17 -10.38 36.28 -0.02
C ALA A 17 -10.04 35.86 -1.46
N ALA A 18 -10.66 34.81 -1.99
CA ALA A 18 -10.53 34.38 -3.38
C ALA A 18 -11.10 35.40 -4.36
N TRP A 19 -12.25 35.99 -4.04
CA TRP A 19 -12.83 37.07 -4.83
C TRP A 19 -11.91 38.30 -4.84
N VAL A 20 -11.39 38.71 -3.68
CA VAL A 20 -10.43 39.82 -3.56
C VAL A 20 -9.13 39.53 -4.30
N PHE A 21 -8.59 38.31 -4.21
CA PHE A 21 -7.38 37.89 -4.92
C PHE A 21 -7.54 38.03 -6.43
N ARG A 22 -8.66 37.53 -6.98
CA ARG A 22 -8.96 37.65 -8.41
C ARG A 22 -9.14 39.11 -8.84
N TRP A 23 -9.97 39.86 -8.12
CA TRP A 23 -10.27 41.26 -8.44
C TRP A 23 -9.04 42.17 -8.32
N GLY A 24 -8.28 42.01 -7.24
CA GLY A 24 -7.03 42.73 -7.01
C GLY A 24 -5.98 42.41 -8.06
N GLY A 25 -5.85 41.13 -8.44
CA GLY A 25 -4.98 40.69 -9.54
C GLY A 25 -5.34 41.36 -10.87
N GLN A 26 -6.62 41.48 -11.21
CA GLN A 26 -7.07 42.16 -12.42
C GLN A 26 -6.71 43.66 -12.40
N LYS A 27 -6.96 44.36 -11.29
CA LYS A 27 -6.66 45.81 -11.19
C LYS A 27 -5.16 46.12 -11.14
N LEU A 28 -4.38 45.37 -10.35
CA LEU A 28 -2.95 45.63 -10.14
C LEU A 28 -2.08 45.23 -11.34
N THR A 29 -2.50 44.23 -12.12
CA THR A 29 -1.71 43.76 -13.27
C THR A 29 -2.16 44.36 -14.60
N ASN A 30 -3.00 45.40 -14.58
CA ASN A 30 -3.61 45.97 -15.78
C ASN A 30 -4.31 44.89 -16.64
N ASN A 31 -5.05 44.01 -15.98
CA ASN A 31 -5.86 42.95 -16.56
C ASN A 31 -5.07 41.92 -17.41
N ARG A 32 -3.95 41.40 -16.88
CA ARG A 32 -3.22 40.30 -17.55
C ARG A 32 -4.16 39.10 -17.81
N PRO A 33 -3.97 38.37 -18.95
CA PRO A 33 -4.82 37.23 -19.31
C PRO A 33 -5.01 36.22 -18.19
N PHE A 34 -3.96 35.95 -17.42
CA PHE A 34 -3.99 35.03 -16.27
C PHE A 34 -5.09 35.35 -15.25
N PHE A 35 -5.29 36.62 -14.87
CA PHE A 35 -6.31 37.01 -13.88
C PHE A 35 -7.66 37.35 -14.52
N ARG A 36 -7.65 37.82 -15.76
CA ARG A 36 -8.87 38.10 -16.53
C ARG A 36 -9.71 36.84 -16.74
N ASP A 37 -9.04 35.79 -17.22
CA ASP A 37 -9.69 34.56 -17.68
C ASP A 37 -9.80 33.51 -16.55
N MET A 38 -9.29 33.81 -15.35
CA MET A 38 -9.34 32.93 -14.18
C MET A 38 -10.78 32.70 -13.69
N PRO A 39 -11.28 31.44 -13.67
CA PRO A 39 -12.55 31.12 -13.03
C PRO A 39 -12.49 31.32 -11.51
N PHE A 40 -13.63 31.62 -10.88
CA PHE A 40 -13.69 31.76 -9.42
C PHE A 40 -13.23 30.49 -8.69
N GLY A 41 -13.56 29.30 -9.21
CA GLY A 41 -13.12 28.03 -8.63
C GLY A 41 -11.59 27.89 -8.58
N VAL A 42 -10.88 28.41 -9.57
CA VAL A 42 -9.41 28.39 -9.60
C VAL A 42 -8.84 29.38 -8.58
N ALA A 43 -9.40 30.59 -8.51
CA ALA A 43 -9.03 31.59 -7.50
C ALA A 43 -9.26 31.06 -6.07
N PHE A 44 -10.41 30.41 -5.84
CA PHE A 44 -10.75 29.75 -4.59
C PHE A 44 -9.73 28.67 -4.25
N GLY A 45 -9.37 27.82 -5.23
CA GLY A 45 -8.37 26.78 -5.05
C GLY A 45 -7.00 27.32 -4.61
N TYR A 46 -6.52 28.40 -5.23
CA TYR A 46 -5.24 29.03 -4.84
C TYR A 46 -5.28 29.58 -3.41
N VAL A 47 -6.33 30.33 -3.06
CA VAL A 47 -6.45 30.91 -1.71
C VAL A 47 -6.65 29.82 -0.66
N PHE A 48 -7.49 28.82 -0.93
CA PHE A 48 -7.66 27.66 -0.06
C PHE A 48 -6.34 26.94 0.16
N GLY A 49 -5.56 26.68 -0.89
CA GLY A 49 -4.25 26.05 -0.81
C GLY A 49 -3.27 26.87 0.04
N ALA A 50 -3.23 28.19 -0.14
CA ALA A 50 -2.38 29.07 0.66
C ALA A 50 -2.78 29.07 2.15
N VAL A 51 -4.07 29.14 2.46
CA VAL A 51 -4.60 29.09 3.84
C VAL A 51 -4.31 27.73 4.47
N ALA A 52 -4.50 26.63 3.73
CA ALA A 52 -4.18 25.29 4.21
C ALA A 52 -2.69 25.16 4.54
N LEU A 53 -1.80 25.67 3.67
CA LEU A 53 -0.36 25.65 3.90
C LEU A 53 0.05 26.50 5.11
N ALA A 54 -0.54 27.69 5.26
CA ALA A 54 -0.33 28.52 6.44
C ALA A 54 -0.82 27.81 7.72
N GLY A 55 -1.96 27.12 7.65
CA GLY A 55 -2.49 26.28 8.73
C GLY A 55 -1.54 25.15 9.10
N VAL A 56 -0.95 24.46 8.12
CA VAL A 56 0.06 23.41 8.34
C VAL A 56 1.27 23.98 9.08
N VAL A 57 1.81 25.12 8.62
CA VAL A 57 2.94 25.78 9.28
C VAL A 57 2.58 26.19 10.70
N HIS A 58 1.40 26.78 10.90
CA HIS A 58 0.94 27.20 12.22
C HIS A 58 0.83 26.03 13.20
N LEU A 59 0.16 24.94 12.81
CA LEU A 59 0.02 23.74 13.63
C LEU A 59 1.37 23.08 13.93
N TYR A 60 2.29 23.08 12.96
CA TYR A 60 3.64 22.57 13.14
C TYR A 60 4.45 23.40 14.17
N VAL A 61 4.33 24.72 14.13
CA VAL A 61 4.97 25.62 15.11
C VAL A 61 4.36 25.40 16.50
N LEU A 62 3.04 25.32 16.61
CA LEU A 62 2.36 25.04 17.88
C LEU A 62 2.84 23.72 18.51
N ALA A 63 3.09 22.69 17.69
CA ALA A 63 3.63 21.41 18.15
C ALA A 63 5.05 21.48 18.74
N ARG A 64 5.75 22.61 18.58
CA ARG A 64 7.12 22.83 19.10
C ARG A 64 7.19 23.91 20.19
N THR A 65 6.28 24.88 20.17
CA THR A 65 6.33 26.03 21.09
C THR A 65 5.46 25.86 22.32
N LEU A 66 4.41 25.03 22.26
CA LEU A 66 3.50 24.83 23.39
C LEU A 66 4.11 23.95 24.49
N PRO A 67 3.67 24.10 25.75
CA PRO A 67 4.03 23.18 26.83
C PRO A 67 3.67 21.72 26.46
N PRO A 68 4.40 20.71 26.96
CA PRO A 68 4.25 19.31 26.54
C PRO A 68 2.81 18.79 26.55
N ALA A 69 2.03 19.11 27.59
CA ALA A 69 0.63 18.68 27.71
C ALA A 69 -0.28 19.19 26.59
N GLU A 70 -0.03 20.39 26.07
CA GLU A 70 -0.78 20.97 24.96
C GLU A 70 -0.19 20.59 23.60
N ALA A 71 1.13 20.51 23.50
CA ALA A 71 1.84 20.09 22.31
C ALA A 71 1.50 18.65 21.89
N ASN A 72 1.18 17.76 22.85
CA ASN A 72 0.77 16.38 22.60
C ASN A 72 -0.43 16.26 21.64
N LYS A 73 -1.32 17.25 21.60
CA LYS A 73 -2.46 17.29 20.65
C LYS A 73 -2.01 17.32 19.19
N TYR A 74 -0.83 17.88 18.93
CA TYR A 74 -0.26 18.06 17.60
C TYR A 74 0.90 17.09 17.30
N PHE A 75 1.16 16.12 18.19
CA PHE A 75 2.30 15.21 18.09
C PHE A 75 2.32 14.44 16.76
N PHE A 76 1.23 13.76 16.41
CA PHE A 76 1.14 12.99 15.17
C PHE A 76 1.13 13.88 13.92
N PHE A 77 0.57 15.08 14.03
CA PHE A 77 0.60 16.05 12.93
C PHE A 77 2.04 16.47 12.63
N ARG A 78 2.83 16.77 13.67
CA ARG A 78 4.27 17.08 13.55
C ARG A 78 5.02 15.93 12.90
N LEU A 79 4.81 14.70 13.39
CA LEU A 79 5.45 13.50 12.84
C LEU A 79 5.09 13.28 11.36
N ALA A 80 3.84 13.51 10.98
CA ALA A 80 3.39 13.39 9.60
C ALA A 80 4.04 14.44 8.69
N VAL A 81 4.16 15.70 9.14
CA VAL A 81 4.85 16.76 8.38
C VAL A 81 6.34 16.45 8.23
N GLU A 82 7.02 16.05 9.31
CA GLU A 82 8.44 15.67 9.28
C GLU A 82 8.69 14.46 8.38
N GLY A 83 7.83 13.44 8.48
CA GLY A 83 7.84 12.28 7.61
C GLY A 83 7.64 12.66 6.15
N PHE A 84 6.64 13.48 5.83
CA PHE A 84 6.37 13.92 4.46
C PHE A 84 7.55 14.68 3.85
N ILE A 85 8.14 15.61 4.59
CA ILE A 85 9.33 16.36 4.14
C ILE A 85 10.52 15.41 3.95
N GLY A 86 10.81 14.57 4.94
CA GLY A 86 11.91 13.61 4.90
C GLY A 86 11.80 12.64 3.73
N PHE A 87 10.63 12.03 3.53
CA PHE A 87 10.37 11.13 2.42
C PHE A 87 10.40 11.83 1.06
N SER A 88 9.93 13.07 0.97
CA SER A 88 10.01 13.85 -0.27
C SER A 88 11.45 14.16 -0.66
N ILE A 89 12.28 14.55 0.31
CA ILE A 89 13.72 14.78 0.09
C ILE A 89 14.41 13.47 -0.30
N ALA A 90 14.14 12.39 0.42
CA ALA A 90 14.71 11.07 0.12
C ALA A 90 14.33 10.59 -1.29
N ALA A 91 13.06 10.72 -1.68
CA ALA A 91 12.59 10.37 -3.02
C ALA A 91 13.26 11.22 -4.11
N TRP A 92 13.43 12.52 -3.85
CA TRP A 92 14.13 13.41 -4.77
C TRP A 92 15.61 13.03 -4.93
N LEU A 93 16.30 12.74 -3.82
CA LEU A 93 17.69 12.28 -3.82
C LEU A 93 17.82 10.93 -4.53
N PHE A 94 16.93 9.99 -4.25
CA PHE A 94 16.90 8.67 -4.91
C PHE A 94 16.73 8.80 -6.42
N ARG A 95 15.77 9.63 -6.87
CA ARG A 95 15.57 9.92 -8.29
C ARG A 95 16.78 10.61 -8.91
N ALA A 96 17.39 11.56 -8.21
CA ALA A 96 18.58 12.27 -8.67
C ALA A 96 19.79 11.32 -8.81
N ALA A 97 19.99 10.42 -7.85
CA ALA A 97 21.02 9.39 -7.88
C ALA A 97 20.80 8.42 -9.05
N GLY A 98 19.58 7.90 -9.23
CA GLY A 98 19.25 6.99 -10.34
C GLY A 98 19.39 7.59 -11.74
N ARG A 99 19.34 8.93 -11.86
CA ARG A 99 19.65 9.63 -13.12
C ARG A 99 21.14 9.67 -13.46
N ARG A 100 22.02 9.53 -12.45
CA ARG A 100 23.49 9.61 -12.58
C ARG A 100 24.15 8.24 -12.53
N ILE A 101 23.65 7.34 -11.71
CA ILE A 101 24.25 6.03 -11.41
C ILE A 101 23.46 4.92 -12.15
N GLY A 102 24.18 3.98 -12.77
CA GLY A 102 23.59 2.81 -13.44
C GLY A 102 23.80 2.77 -14.97
N THR A 103 23.13 1.82 -15.61
CA THR A 103 23.21 1.56 -17.06
C THR A 103 22.46 2.64 -17.86
N GLN A 104 22.67 2.69 -19.18
CA GLN A 104 21.92 3.62 -20.04
C GLN A 104 20.39 3.42 -19.93
N ALA A 105 19.96 2.16 -19.81
CA ALA A 105 18.55 1.81 -19.63
C ALA A 105 17.97 2.30 -18.29
N SER A 106 18.68 2.09 -17.18
CA SER A 106 18.21 2.56 -15.86
C SER A 106 18.17 4.09 -15.80
N ARG A 107 19.20 4.77 -16.33
CA ARG A 107 19.23 6.24 -16.38
C ARG A 107 18.07 6.80 -17.21
N LYS A 108 17.73 6.17 -18.34
CA LYS A 108 16.55 6.55 -19.15
C LYS A 108 15.25 6.37 -18.36
N LEU A 109 15.12 5.27 -17.63
CA LEU A 109 13.96 4.99 -16.78
C LEU A 109 13.75 6.06 -15.70
N PHE A 110 14.81 6.38 -14.93
CA PHE A 110 14.76 7.40 -13.87
C PHE A 110 14.53 8.83 -14.37
N ARG A 111 14.85 9.13 -15.64
CA ARG A 111 14.53 10.42 -16.26
C ARG A 111 13.03 10.56 -16.55
N GLN A 112 12.39 9.47 -17.01
CA GLN A 112 10.97 9.44 -17.39
C GLN A 112 10.03 9.26 -16.20
N MET A 113 10.53 8.76 -15.08
CA MET A 113 9.74 8.46 -13.88
C MET A 113 9.34 9.74 -13.11
N PRO A 114 8.06 9.90 -12.69
CA PRO A 114 7.64 10.98 -11.80
C PRO A 114 8.21 10.79 -10.38
N LEU A 115 8.13 11.84 -9.55
CA LEU A 115 8.65 11.77 -8.17
C LEU A 115 7.90 10.72 -7.32
N THR A 116 6.60 10.58 -7.54
CA THR A 116 5.73 9.61 -6.84
C THR A 116 6.16 8.17 -7.10
N ALA A 117 6.42 7.81 -8.36
CA ALA A 117 6.92 6.48 -8.72
C ALA A 117 8.34 6.23 -8.19
N ALA A 118 9.21 7.25 -8.17
CA ALA A 118 10.53 7.13 -7.57
C ALA A 118 10.46 6.87 -6.06
N PHE A 119 9.57 7.58 -5.36
CA PHE A 119 9.26 7.32 -3.96
C PHE A 119 8.73 5.88 -3.77
N GLY A 120 7.77 5.46 -4.59
CA GLY A 120 7.20 4.11 -4.52
C GLY A 120 8.26 3.01 -4.66
N ILE A 121 9.13 3.11 -5.66
CA ILE A 121 10.24 2.15 -5.86
C ILE A 121 11.21 2.18 -4.68
N MET A 122 11.57 3.36 -4.18
CA MET A 122 12.47 3.49 -3.04
C MET A 122 11.92 2.75 -1.80
N ILE A 123 10.63 2.95 -1.48
CA ILE A 123 9.98 2.30 -0.34
C ILE A 123 9.87 0.79 -0.54
N ILE A 124 9.49 0.33 -1.74
CA ILE A 124 9.42 -1.10 -2.05
C ILE A 124 10.80 -1.76 -1.88
N LEU A 125 11.87 -1.13 -2.38
CA LEU A 125 13.24 -1.63 -2.23
C LEU A 125 13.69 -1.63 -0.77
N ALA A 126 13.37 -0.59 0.00
CA ALA A 126 13.68 -0.54 1.43
C ALA A 126 12.97 -1.66 2.19
N TYR A 127 11.69 -1.91 1.90
CA TYR A 127 10.93 -3.00 2.53
C TYR A 127 11.44 -4.37 2.11
N ALA A 128 11.76 -4.55 0.83
CA ALA A 128 12.36 -5.79 0.35
C ALA A 128 13.71 -6.05 1.04
N PHE A 129 14.54 -5.02 1.23
CA PHE A 129 15.80 -5.13 1.95
C PHE A 129 15.57 -5.54 3.42
N VAL A 130 14.69 -4.83 4.14
CA VAL A 130 14.36 -5.15 5.54
C VAL A 130 13.78 -6.56 5.66
N ALA A 131 12.89 -6.97 4.76
CA ALA A 131 12.26 -8.29 4.76
C ALA A 131 13.26 -9.42 4.49
N ILE A 132 14.16 -9.25 3.51
CA ILE A 132 15.15 -10.28 3.14
C ILE A 132 16.22 -10.41 4.23
N PHE A 133 16.69 -9.29 4.78
CA PHE A 133 17.76 -9.26 5.79
C PHE A 133 17.24 -9.18 7.22
N ALA A 134 15.96 -9.50 7.45
CA ALA A 134 15.30 -9.36 8.75
C ALA A 134 16.06 -10.07 9.88
N GLY A 135 16.52 -11.31 9.64
CA GLY A 135 17.26 -12.08 10.65
C GLY A 135 18.63 -11.52 11.02
N TRP A 136 19.21 -10.62 10.21
CA TRP A 136 20.45 -9.92 10.53
C TRP A 136 20.20 -8.52 11.09
N LEU A 137 19.11 -7.88 10.67
CA LEU A 137 18.77 -6.51 11.06
C LEU A 137 18.03 -6.44 12.40
N ALA A 138 17.24 -7.46 12.74
CA ALA A 138 16.48 -7.51 13.98
C ALA A 138 17.41 -7.71 15.19
N PRO A 139 17.32 -6.86 16.25
CA PRO A 139 18.11 -7.04 17.46
C PRO A 139 17.83 -8.34 18.22
N TYR A 140 16.57 -8.81 18.19
CA TYR A 140 16.09 -9.98 18.93
C TYR A 140 15.24 -10.89 18.05
N GLY A 141 15.00 -12.12 18.50
CA GLY A 141 14.10 -13.04 17.80
C GLY A 141 12.64 -12.56 17.83
N GLN A 142 11.86 -12.82 16.77
CA GLN A 142 10.43 -12.43 16.70
C GLN A 142 9.55 -13.03 17.82
N GLU A 143 9.98 -14.16 18.37
CA GLU A 143 9.28 -14.93 19.41
C GLU A 143 9.92 -14.80 20.79
N GLU A 144 11.06 -14.12 20.88
CA GLU A 144 11.86 -14.03 22.10
C GLU A 144 11.19 -13.13 23.13
N VAL A 145 10.90 -13.70 24.30
CA VAL A 145 10.31 -13.00 25.45
C VAL A 145 11.41 -12.53 26.39
N LEU A 146 11.55 -11.21 26.54
CA LEU A 146 12.68 -10.57 27.22
C LEU A 146 12.32 -10.04 28.62
N GLY A 147 11.16 -10.43 29.16
CA GLY A 147 10.74 -10.23 30.56
C GLY A 147 10.26 -8.82 30.93
N ALA A 148 10.58 -7.78 30.15
CA ALA A 148 10.09 -6.43 30.36
C ALA A 148 8.83 -6.19 29.51
N ALA A 149 7.64 -6.40 30.07
CA ALA A 149 6.37 -6.20 29.37
C ALA A 149 5.92 -4.73 29.36
N ASN A 150 5.27 -4.29 28.28
CA ASN A 150 4.71 -2.94 28.12
C ASN A 150 5.70 -1.79 28.36
N VAL A 151 6.97 -1.97 27.96
CA VAL A 151 7.98 -0.89 28.02
C VAL A 151 7.58 0.23 27.08
N VAL A 152 7.66 1.48 27.56
CA VAL A 152 7.27 2.67 26.79
C VAL A 152 8.30 2.98 25.70
N PRO A 153 7.88 3.34 24.47
CA PRO A 153 8.80 3.77 23.42
C PRO A 153 9.59 5.04 23.80
N GLY A 154 10.84 5.14 23.36
CA GLY A 154 11.70 6.32 23.56
C GLY A 154 12.98 6.05 24.34
N GLY A 155 13.09 4.88 24.99
CA GLY A 155 14.33 4.41 25.60
C GLY A 155 14.81 5.15 26.85
N ASP A 156 14.03 6.11 27.37
CA ASP A 156 14.37 6.87 28.57
C ASP A 156 13.75 6.21 29.83
N PRO A 157 14.57 5.70 30.77
CA PRO A 157 14.09 5.10 32.02
C PRO A 157 13.25 6.04 32.87
N ALA A 158 13.44 7.36 32.79
CA ALA A 158 12.69 8.33 33.59
C ALA A 158 11.19 8.37 33.22
N ILE A 159 10.84 7.93 32.02
CA ILE A 159 9.45 7.88 31.51
C ILE A 159 8.95 6.45 31.31
N GLY A 160 9.64 5.46 31.87
CA GLY A 160 9.29 4.04 31.76
C GLY A 160 9.76 3.35 30.46
N GLY A 161 10.70 3.96 29.74
CA GLY A 161 11.36 3.34 28.58
C GLY A 161 12.63 2.56 28.97
N ASP A 162 13.17 1.80 28.02
CA ASP A 162 14.43 1.07 28.18
C ASP A 162 15.28 1.27 26.91
N PRO A 163 16.54 1.71 27.01
CA PRO A 163 17.41 1.89 25.84
C PRO A 163 17.57 0.64 24.97
N ARG A 164 17.39 -0.56 25.56
CA ARG A 164 17.40 -1.84 24.84
C ARG A 164 16.18 -2.05 23.95
N PHE A 165 15.09 -1.34 24.25
CA PHE A 165 13.81 -1.42 23.53
C PHE A 165 13.40 -0.03 23.02
N PRO A 166 14.04 0.50 21.95
CA PRO A 166 13.76 1.86 21.48
C PRO A 166 12.30 2.12 21.10
N LEU A 167 11.63 1.09 20.55
CA LEU A 167 10.21 1.12 20.20
C LEU A 167 9.30 0.50 21.28
N GLY A 168 9.85 0.18 22.44
CA GLY A 168 9.14 -0.48 23.54
C GLY A 168 8.94 -1.98 23.32
N THR A 169 8.16 -2.58 24.22
CA THR A 169 7.82 -4.02 24.19
C THR A 169 6.31 -4.22 24.24
N ASP A 170 5.86 -5.38 23.76
CA ASP A 170 4.45 -5.76 23.82
C ASP A 170 4.01 -6.28 25.20
N GLN A 171 2.75 -6.70 25.30
CA GLN A 171 2.12 -7.16 26.55
C GLN A 171 2.79 -8.37 27.19
N ILE A 172 3.56 -9.15 26.42
CA ILE A 172 4.26 -10.33 26.93
C ILE A 172 5.77 -10.14 26.94
N GLY A 173 6.27 -8.92 26.68
CA GLY A 173 7.68 -8.56 26.77
C GLY A 173 8.53 -8.91 25.55
N ARG A 174 7.93 -8.96 24.35
CA ARG A 174 8.68 -9.07 23.08
C ARG A 174 9.02 -7.69 22.53
N ASP A 175 10.20 -7.55 21.92
CA ASP A 175 10.65 -6.29 21.32
C ASP A 175 9.82 -5.89 20.09
N ILE A 176 9.25 -4.68 20.10
CA ILE A 176 8.39 -4.18 19.02
C ILE A 176 9.19 -3.92 17.74
N LEU A 177 10.44 -3.47 17.84
CA LEU A 177 11.28 -3.19 16.67
C LEU A 177 11.59 -4.47 15.88
N SER A 178 12.04 -5.51 16.57
CA SER A 178 12.30 -6.82 15.99
C SER A 178 11.04 -7.41 15.38
N ARG A 179 9.89 -7.32 16.07
CA ARG A 179 8.60 -7.74 15.51
C ARG A 179 8.19 -6.93 14.29
N LEU A 180 8.50 -5.64 14.22
CA LEU A 180 8.21 -4.82 13.03
C LEU A 180 9.05 -5.26 11.83
N ILE A 181 10.33 -5.58 12.04
CA ILE A 181 11.26 -6.07 11.01
C ILE A 181 10.84 -7.46 10.51
N TYR A 182 10.60 -8.41 11.40
CA TYR A 182 10.12 -9.75 11.03
C TYR A 182 8.69 -9.72 10.47
N GLY A 183 7.85 -8.77 10.91
CA GLY A 183 6.55 -8.51 10.30
C GLY A 183 6.69 -8.09 8.84
N ALA A 184 7.73 -7.32 8.48
CA ALA A 184 8.03 -7.02 7.08
C ALA A 184 8.33 -8.31 6.31
N GLN A 185 9.17 -9.20 6.86
CA GLN A 185 9.50 -10.48 6.23
C GLN A 185 8.25 -11.36 6.03
N ASN A 186 7.47 -11.57 7.08
CA ASN A 186 6.34 -12.48 7.06
C ASN A 186 5.16 -11.91 6.27
N THR A 187 4.66 -10.72 6.61
CA THR A 187 3.46 -10.16 6.00
C THR A 187 3.69 -9.84 4.52
N VAL A 188 4.83 -9.23 4.14
CA VAL A 188 5.13 -8.91 2.74
C VAL A 188 5.44 -10.18 1.94
N GLY A 189 6.24 -11.10 2.50
CA GLY A 189 6.59 -12.35 1.85
C GLY A 189 5.37 -13.22 1.56
N ILE A 190 4.48 -13.39 2.54
CA ILE A 190 3.24 -14.15 2.39
C ILE A 190 2.33 -13.48 1.35
N ALA A 191 2.12 -12.16 1.43
CA ALA A 191 1.30 -11.45 0.44
C ALA A 191 1.85 -11.57 -0.98
N PHE A 192 3.18 -11.51 -1.15
CA PHE A 192 3.82 -11.69 -2.45
C PHE A 192 3.60 -13.09 -3.01
N VAL A 193 3.85 -14.14 -2.21
CA VAL A 193 3.63 -15.54 -2.62
C VAL A 193 2.17 -15.81 -2.95
N THR A 194 1.24 -15.33 -2.11
CA THR A 194 -0.21 -15.44 -2.36
C THR A 194 -0.61 -14.78 -3.67
N THR A 195 -0.09 -13.58 -3.94
CA THR A 195 -0.38 -12.85 -5.19
C THR A 195 0.20 -13.57 -6.39
N ALA A 196 1.45 -14.05 -6.31
CA ALA A 196 2.08 -14.84 -7.36
C ALA A 196 1.28 -16.13 -7.67
N LEU A 197 0.81 -16.82 -6.63
CA LEU A 197 -0.04 -18.01 -6.79
C LEU A 197 -1.40 -17.67 -7.41
N ALA A 198 -2.04 -16.58 -6.97
CA ALA A 198 -3.30 -16.10 -7.56
C ALA A 198 -3.14 -15.79 -9.06
N PHE A 199 -2.01 -15.18 -9.44
CA PHE A 199 -1.67 -14.90 -10.82
C PHE A 199 -1.37 -16.15 -11.63
N PHE A 200 -0.65 -17.09 -11.05
CA PHE A 200 -0.37 -18.36 -11.70
C PHE A 200 -1.67 -19.11 -11.99
N LEU A 201 -2.56 -19.25 -11.01
CA LEU A 201 -3.85 -19.95 -11.18
C LEU A 201 -4.76 -19.19 -12.14
N GLY A 202 -5.06 -17.92 -11.84
CA GLY A 202 -6.01 -17.13 -12.61
C GLY A 202 -5.52 -16.84 -14.03
N GLY A 203 -4.24 -16.49 -14.18
CA GLY A 203 -3.63 -16.26 -15.48
C GLY A 203 -3.63 -17.50 -16.36
N SER A 204 -3.20 -18.65 -15.82
CA SER A 204 -3.17 -19.91 -16.58
C SER A 204 -4.57 -20.34 -17.03
N PHE A 205 -5.55 -20.37 -16.12
CA PHE A 205 -6.92 -20.75 -16.48
C PHE A 205 -7.59 -19.71 -17.37
N GLY A 206 -7.31 -18.42 -17.18
CA GLY A 206 -7.89 -17.33 -17.98
C GLY A 206 -7.42 -17.36 -19.43
N PHE A 207 -6.11 -17.55 -19.67
CA PHE A 207 -5.59 -17.72 -21.01
C PHE A 207 -6.00 -19.03 -21.65
N LEU A 208 -6.08 -20.11 -20.86
CA LEU A 208 -6.58 -21.39 -21.35
C LEU A 208 -8.04 -21.26 -21.83
N ALA A 209 -8.90 -20.63 -21.03
CA ALA A 209 -10.29 -20.36 -21.39
C ALA A 209 -10.40 -19.51 -22.66
N ALA A 210 -9.61 -18.44 -22.77
CA ALA A 210 -9.61 -17.57 -23.95
C ALA A 210 -9.10 -18.27 -25.22
N THR A 211 -8.12 -19.17 -25.10
CA THR A 211 -7.50 -19.83 -26.26
C THR A 211 -8.35 -20.98 -26.79
N LEU A 212 -8.95 -21.77 -25.89
CA LEU A 212 -9.75 -22.95 -26.26
C LEU A 212 -11.21 -22.60 -26.57
N GLY A 213 -11.77 -21.59 -25.91
CA GLY A 213 -13.18 -21.22 -26.07
C GLY A 213 -14.16 -22.36 -25.72
N GLY A 214 -15.36 -22.30 -26.29
CA GLY A 214 -16.35 -23.38 -26.23
C GLY A 214 -16.83 -23.71 -24.81
N TRP A 215 -17.00 -25.01 -24.53
CA TRP A 215 -17.56 -25.49 -23.26
C TRP A 215 -16.61 -25.30 -22.08
N LEU A 216 -15.29 -25.40 -22.30
CA LEU A 216 -14.29 -25.25 -21.23
C LEU A 216 -14.30 -23.83 -20.69
N ASP A 217 -14.34 -22.85 -21.60
CA ASP A 217 -14.49 -21.45 -21.26
C ASP A 217 -15.77 -21.20 -20.43
N GLN A 218 -16.90 -21.74 -20.87
CA GLN A 218 -18.16 -21.63 -20.14
C GLN A 218 -18.06 -22.25 -18.75
N LEU A 219 -17.53 -23.45 -18.61
CA LEU A 219 -17.41 -24.14 -17.31
C LEU A 219 -16.53 -23.35 -16.33
N LEU A 220 -15.33 -22.95 -16.77
CA LEU A 220 -14.39 -22.18 -15.94
C LEU A 220 -14.99 -20.82 -15.55
N SER A 221 -15.61 -20.12 -16.49
CA SER A 221 -16.25 -18.83 -16.24
C SER A 221 -17.40 -18.96 -15.24
N ARG A 222 -18.26 -19.98 -15.36
CA ARG A 222 -19.34 -20.24 -14.41
C ARG A 222 -18.82 -20.57 -13.01
N PHE A 223 -17.78 -21.38 -12.90
CA PHE A 223 -17.15 -21.67 -11.60
C PHE A 223 -16.62 -20.39 -10.94
N VAL A 224 -15.93 -19.55 -11.70
CA VAL A 224 -15.43 -18.24 -11.24
C VAL A 224 -16.58 -17.31 -10.83
N ASP A 225 -17.66 -17.24 -11.61
CA ASP A 225 -18.84 -16.43 -11.31
C ASP A 225 -19.48 -16.84 -9.97
N VAL A 226 -19.56 -18.15 -9.69
CA VAL A 226 -20.08 -18.68 -8.42
C VAL A 226 -19.22 -18.25 -7.24
N LEU A 227 -17.88 -18.34 -7.35
CA LEU A 227 -16.98 -17.90 -6.29
C LEU A 227 -17.06 -16.39 -6.05
N MET A 228 -17.18 -15.60 -7.12
CA MET A 228 -17.28 -14.13 -7.03
C MET A 228 -18.62 -13.63 -6.48
N ALA A 229 -19.68 -14.45 -6.50
CA ALA A 229 -20.96 -14.10 -5.92
C ALA A 229 -20.89 -13.95 -4.38
N ILE A 230 -19.89 -14.58 -3.74
CA ILE A 230 -19.70 -14.53 -2.29
C ILE A 230 -18.74 -13.37 -1.94
N PRO A 231 -19.05 -12.53 -0.93
CA PRO A 231 -18.14 -11.50 -0.46
C PRO A 231 -16.79 -12.07 0.00
N ALA A 232 -15.71 -11.69 -0.69
CA ALA A 232 -14.39 -12.30 -0.55
C ALA A 232 -13.85 -12.34 0.90
N LEU A 233 -13.97 -11.25 1.66
CA LEU A 233 -13.47 -11.18 3.04
C LEU A 233 -14.21 -12.14 3.97
N ILE A 234 -15.54 -12.18 3.89
CA ILE A 234 -16.37 -13.07 4.71
C ILE A 234 -16.10 -14.53 4.33
N PHE A 235 -15.94 -14.81 3.03
CA PHE A 235 -15.64 -16.14 2.55
C PHE A 235 -14.25 -16.63 3.03
N ALA A 236 -13.23 -15.76 2.93
CA ALA A 236 -11.91 -16.04 3.45
C ALA A 236 -11.94 -16.30 4.97
N LEU A 237 -12.69 -15.51 5.74
CA LEU A 237 -12.84 -15.71 7.18
C LEU A 237 -13.51 -17.05 7.53
N LEU A 238 -14.56 -17.43 6.79
CA LEU A 238 -15.23 -18.72 6.96
C LEU A 238 -14.27 -19.88 6.67
N LEU A 239 -13.55 -19.82 5.54
CA LEU A 239 -12.59 -20.86 5.17
C LEU A 239 -11.41 -20.93 6.13
N MET A 240 -10.94 -19.79 6.64
CA MET A 240 -9.89 -19.76 7.66
C MET A 240 -10.37 -20.39 8.97
N THR A 241 -11.61 -20.13 9.39
CA THR A 241 -12.20 -20.79 10.57
C THR A 241 -12.25 -22.31 10.41
N ILE A 242 -12.57 -22.82 9.22
CA ILE A 242 -12.52 -24.26 8.94
C ILE A 242 -11.05 -24.74 8.97
N ALA A 243 -10.14 -23.98 8.37
CA ALA A 243 -8.72 -24.31 8.30
C ALA A 243 -8.07 -24.41 9.68
N THR A 244 -8.50 -23.66 10.70
CA THR A 244 -7.95 -23.79 12.06
C THR A 244 -8.17 -25.18 12.66
N VAL A 245 -9.26 -25.87 12.27
CA VAL A 245 -9.57 -27.24 12.70
C VAL A 245 -8.82 -28.28 11.86
N TRP A 246 -8.60 -27.99 10.58
CA TRP A 246 -8.00 -28.93 9.62
C TRP A 246 -6.47 -28.90 9.64
N ALA A 247 -5.87 -27.73 9.88
CA ALA A 247 -4.43 -27.53 9.85
C ALA A 247 -3.68 -28.47 10.81
N PRO A 248 -4.07 -28.60 12.10
CA PRO A 248 -3.41 -29.55 13.00
C PRO A 248 -3.63 -31.01 12.58
N LYS A 249 -4.81 -31.36 12.05
CA LYS A 249 -5.15 -32.73 11.63
C LYS A 249 -4.32 -33.22 10.44
N LEU A 250 -4.01 -32.30 9.52
CA LEU A 250 -3.24 -32.57 8.32
C LEU A 250 -1.73 -32.33 8.50
N GLY A 251 -1.31 -31.76 9.65
CA GLY A 251 0.08 -31.38 9.89
C GLY A 251 0.59 -30.26 8.98
N ILE A 252 -0.32 -29.49 8.37
CA ILE A 252 0.01 -28.40 7.44
C ILE A 252 -0.12 -27.06 8.19
N PRO A 253 0.87 -26.15 8.12
CA PRO A 253 0.78 -24.86 8.78
C PRO A 253 -0.43 -24.03 8.34
N LEU A 254 -1.08 -23.34 9.28
CA LEU A 254 -2.24 -22.50 8.99
C LEU A 254 -1.92 -21.39 7.95
N THR A 255 -0.67 -20.91 7.92
CA THR A 255 -0.19 -19.94 6.92
C THR A 255 -0.28 -20.47 5.50
N VAL A 256 -0.04 -21.77 5.28
CA VAL A 256 -0.17 -22.41 3.96
C VAL A 256 -1.63 -22.45 3.53
N PHE A 257 -2.55 -22.79 4.45
CA PHE A 257 -3.99 -22.70 4.16
C PHE A 257 -4.40 -21.28 3.80
N MET A 258 -3.93 -20.28 4.55
CA MET A 258 -4.20 -18.88 4.27
C MET A 258 -3.73 -18.47 2.87
N VAL A 259 -2.51 -18.86 2.49
CA VAL A 259 -1.96 -18.60 1.15
C VAL A 259 -2.85 -19.23 0.07
N ILE A 260 -3.21 -20.50 0.21
CA ILE A 260 -4.04 -21.22 -0.78
C ILE A 260 -5.44 -20.61 -0.86
N ILE A 261 -6.10 -20.39 0.27
CA ILE A 261 -7.47 -19.85 0.33
C ILE A 261 -7.53 -18.49 -0.35
N ILE A 262 -6.66 -17.56 0.07
CA ILE A 262 -6.66 -16.20 -0.48
C ILE A 262 -6.24 -16.23 -1.96
N ALA A 263 -5.25 -17.04 -2.34
CA ALA A 263 -4.82 -17.15 -3.73
C ALA A 263 -5.93 -17.67 -4.65
N VAL A 264 -6.69 -18.67 -4.23
CA VAL A 264 -7.84 -19.20 -4.99
C VAL A 264 -8.93 -18.13 -5.14
N ILE A 265 -9.28 -17.44 -4.04
CA ILE A 265 -10.29 -16.37 -4.08
C ILE A 265 -9.86 -15.25 -5.01
N ASP A 266 -8.65 -14.71 -4.87
CA ASP A 266 -8.16 -13.61 -5.70
C ASP A 266 -7.83 -14.03 -7.15
N SER A 267 -7.55 -15.32 -7.39
CA SER A 267 -7.33 -15.85 -8.75
C SER A 267 -8.54 -15.65 -9.67
N THR A 268 -9.75 -15.57 -9.11
CA THR A 268 -10.99 -15.32 -9.88
C THR A 268 -10.96 -13.99 -10.63
N ARG A 269 -10.39 -12.95 -10.01
CA ARG A 269 -10.26 -11.62 -10.61
C ARG A 269 -9.17 -11.60 -11.65
N VAL A 270 -8.05 -12.28 -11.38
CA VAL A 270 -6.96 -12.43 -12.37
C VAL A 270 -7.43 -13.25 -13.57
N PHE A 271 -8.22 -14.30 -13.37
CA PHE A 271 -8.86 -15.07 -14.43
C PHE A 271 -9.69 -14.19 -15.35
N ARG A 272 -10.55 -13.34 -14.79
CA ARG A 272 -11.39 -12.44 -15.59
C ARG A 272 -10.55 -11.48 -16.43
N LEU A 273 -9.50 -10.90 -15.86
CA LEU A 273 -8.60 -10.02 -16.60
C LEU A 273 -7.85 -10.77 -17.70
N ALA A 274 -7.18 -11.87 -17.35
CA ALA A 274 -6.39 -12.66 -18.29
C ALA A 274 -7.25 -13.18 -19.45
N ARG A 275 -8.47 -13.64 -19.15
CA ARG A 275 -9.45 -14.04 -20.16
C ARG A 275 -9.87 -12.88 -21.05
N ALA A 276 -10.22 -11.72 -20.48
CA ALA A 276 -10.65 -10.55 -21.25
C ALA A 276 -9.54 -10.05 -22.19
N VAL A 277 -8.31 -9.96 -21.71
CA VAL A 277 -7.15 -9.58 -22.53
C VAL A 277 -6.84 -10.67 -23.55
N GLY A 278 -6.86 -11.94 -23.14
CA GLY A 278 -6.61 -13.09 -24.01
C GLY A 278 -7.60 -13.18 -25.18
N LEU A 279 -8.89 -12.97 -24.94
CA LEU A 279 -9.91 -12.99 -26.00
C LEU A 279 -9.68 -11.94 -27.09
N ASN A 280 -9.15 -10.78 -26.73
CA ASN A 280 -8.78 -9.75 -27.70
C ASN A 280 -7.53 -10.12 -28.51
N ILE A 281 -6.61 -10.89 -27.91
CA ILE A 281 -5.36 -11.29 -28.57
C ILE A 281 -5.57 -12.49 -29.49
N VAL A 282 -6.37 -13.48 -29.07
CA VAL A 282 -6.55 -14.76 -29.78
C VAL A 282 -7.15 -14.60 -31.19
N VAL A 283 -7.82 -13.48 -31.46
CA VAL A 283 -8.45 -13.15 -32.75
C VAL A 283 -7.55 -12.33 -33.69
N MET A 284 -6.28 -12.12 -33.34
CA MET A 284 -5.33 -11.36 -34.16
C MET A 284 -4.71 -12.22 -35.27
N ASP A 285 -4.46 -11.63 -36.44
CA ASP A 285 -3.93 -12.32 -37.63
C ASP A 285 -2.65 -13.14 -37.38
N TYR A 286 -1.74 -12.65 -36.54
CA TYR A 286 -0.50 -13.37 -36.21
C TYR A 286 -0.74 -14.64 -35.39
N ILE A 287 -1.81 -14.68 -34.58
CA ILE A 287 -2.24 -15.89 -33.87
C ILE A 287 -2.82 -16.90 -34.85
N GLU A 288 -3.65 -16.45 -35.80
CA GLU A 288 -4.22 -17.32 -36.83
C GLU A 288 -3.11 -17.93 -37.71
N ALA A 289 -2.13 -17.12 -38.11
CA ALA A 289 -0.96 -17.60 -38.84
C ALA A 289 -0.15 -18.65 -38.05
N ALA A 290 0.01 -18.48 -36.73
CA ALA A 290 0.65 -19.47 -35.87
C ALA A 290 -0.16 -20.78 -35.77
N LYS A 291 -1.49 -20.69 -35.67
CA LYS A 291 -2.38 -21.86 -35.69
C LYS A 291 -2.29 -22.62 -37.02
N LEU A 292 -2.28 -21.92 -38.16
CA LEU A 292 -2.14 -22.52 -39.49
C LEU A 292 -0.80 -23.24 -39.69
N ARG A 293 0.25 -22.80 -38.97
CA ARG A 293 1.56 -23.47 -38.94
C ARG A 293 1.57 -24.76 -38.11
N GLY A 294 0.49 -25.04 -37.36
CA GLY A 294 0.39 -26.20 -36.48
C GLY A 294 1.05 -26.00 -35.11
N GLU A 295 1.27 -24.76 -34.69
CA GLU A 295 1.84 -24.47 -33.37
C GLU A 295 0.90 -24.91 -32.24
N GLY A 296 1.46 -25.54 -31.21
CA GLY A 296 0.68 -26.06 -30.07
C GLY A 296 0.16 -24.98 -29.13
N LEU A 297 -0.79 -25.35 -28.25
CA LEU A 297 -1.41 -24.44 -27.27
C LEU A 297 -0.39 -23.74 -26.36
N GLY A 298 0.64 -24.46 -25.91
CA GLY A 298 1.69 -23.87 -25.08
C GLY A 298 2.47 -22.79 -25.83
N TYR A 299 2.73 -22.99 -27.13
CA TYR A 299 3.37 -21.97 -27.97
C TYR A 299 2.47 -20.74 -28.08
N LEU A 300 1.20 -20.91 -28.43
CA LEU A 300 0.24 -19.80 -28.53
C LEU A 300 0.15 -19.00 -27.23
N ILE A 301 0.06 -19.68 -26.08
CA ILE A 301 -0.07 -19.00 -24.79
C ILE A 301 1.21 -18.29 -24.38
N PHE A 302 2.36 -18.99 -24.33
CA PHE A 302 3.58 -18.45 -23.74
C PHE A 302 4.41 -17.57 -24.70
N ARG A 303 4.33 -17.81 -26.01
CA ARG A 303 5.11 -17.04 -27.01
C ARG A 303 4.31 -15.93 -27.65
N GLU A 304 3.01 -16.10 -27.81
CA GLU A 304 2.20 -15.11 -28.54
C GLU A 304 1.28 -14.31 -27.60
N ILE A 305 0.47 -14.96 -26.76
CA ILE A 305 -0.54 -14.27 -25.94
C ILE A 305 0.09 -13.57 -24.73
N LEU A 306 0.86 -14.31 -23.92
CA LEU A 306 1.39 -13.81 -22.64
C LEU A 306 2.30 -12.57 -22.80
N PRO A 307 3.22 -12.50 -23.79
CA PRO A 307 4.04 -11.30 -23.98
C PRO A 307 3.23 -10.05 -24.34
N ASN A 308 2.14 -10.23 -25.11
CA ASN A 308 1.23 -9.13 -25.47
C ASN A 308 0.31 -8.73 -24.31
N ALA A 309 0.00 -9.65 -23.40
CA ALA A 309 -0.78 -9.39 -22.19
C ALA A 309 0.07 -8.93 -20.98
N TYR A 310 1.40 -8.86 -21.11
CA TYR A 310 2.31 -8.62 -19.98
C TYR A 310 2.08 -7.28 -19.29
N ALA A 311 1.94 -6.19 -20.06
CA ALA A 311 1.76 -4.85 -19.49
C ALA A 311 0.49 -4.71 -18.61
N PRO A 312 -0.72 -5.07 -19.09
CA PRO A 312 -1.92 -5.01 -18.24
C PRO A 312 -1.87 -6.00 -17.06
N LEU A 313 -1.30 -7.18 -17.25
CA LEU A 313 -1.13 -8.14 -16.15
C LEU A 313 -0.19 -7.62 -15.06
N LEU A 314 0.90 -6.96 -15.44
CA LEU A 314 1.88 -6.45 -14.48
C LEU A 314 1.30 -5.27 -13.67
N ALA A 315 0.50 -4.41 -14.30
CA ALA A 315 -0.23 -3.38 -13.59
C ALA A 315 -1.24 -3.99 -12.59
N GLU A 316 -2.02 -4.98 -13.02
CA GLU A 316 -2.94 -5.70 -12.15
C GLU A 316 -2.20 -6.41 -11.00
N PHE A 317 -0.99 -6.92 -11.23
CA PHE A 317 -0.21 -7.62 -10.20
C PHE A 317 0.05 -6.72 -9.00
N GLY A 318 0.45 -5.47 -9.22
CA GLY A 318 0.66 -4.51 -8.14
C GLY A 318 -0.63 -4.18 -7.38
N LEU A 319 -1.76 -3.98 -8.10
CA LEU A 319 -3.06 -3.74 -7.47
C LEU A 319 -3.50 -4.95 -6.64
N ARG A 320 -3.37 -6.15 -7.20
CA ARG A 320 -3.75 -7.41 -6.55
C ARG A 320 -2.90 -7.67 -5.32
N PHE A 321 -1.60 -7.38 -5.38
CA PHE A 321 -0.72 -7.41 -4.22
C PHE A 321 -1.26 -6.55 -3.08
N CYS A 322 -1.66 -5.31 -3.35
CA CYS A 322 -2.25 -4.44 -2.33
C CYS A 322 -3.52 -5.04 -1.71
N PHE A 323 -4.43 -5.57 -2.53
CA PHE A 323 -5.67 -6.19 -2.03
C PHE A 323 -5.42 -7.44 -1.19
N VAL A 324 -4.54 -8.33 -1.65
CA VAL A 324 -4.14 -9.55 -0.94
C VAL A 324 -3.46 -9.18 0.38
N PHE A 325 -2.53 -8.24 0.35
CA PHE A 325 -1.80 -7.75 1.52
C PHE A 325 -2.75 -7.15 2.57
N LEU A 326 -3.69 -6.30 2.16
CA LEU A 326 -4.72 -5.75 3.05
C LEU A 326 -5.66 -6.84 3.58
N THR A 327 -5.97 -7.86 2.79
CA THR A 327 -6.81 -8.99 3.22
C THR A 327 -6.11 -9.81 4.29
N ILE A 328 -4.83 -10.13 4.11
CA ILE A 328 -4.01 -10.84 5.11
C ILE A 328 -3.94 -10.03 6.41
N ALA A 329 -3.65 -8.72 6.31
CA ALA A 329 -3.61 -7.84 7.47
C ALA A 329 -4.98 -7.77 8.19
N SER A 330 -6.08 -7.71 7.43
CA SER A 330 -7.44 -7.69 7.97
C SER A 330 -7.79 -8.99 8.69
N LEU A 331 -7.50 -10.15 8.08
CA LEU A 331 -7.74 -11.46 8.71
C LEU A 331 -6.90 -11.64 9.97
N SER A 332 -5.66 -11.15 9.96
CA SER A 332 -4.76 -11.19 11.12
C SER A 332 -5.24 -10.24 12.23
N PHE A 333 -5.73 -9.06 11.88
CA PHE A 333 -6.40 -8.14 12.81
C PHE A 333 -7.71 -8.73 13.39
N LEU A 334 -8.43 -9.54 12.63
CA LEU A 334 -9.60 -10.30 13.10
C LEU A 334 -9.23 -11.57 13.88
N GLY A 335 -7.95 -11.93 13.92
CA GLY A 335 -7.41 -13.04 14.70
C GLY A 335 -7.48 -14.43 14.08
N VAL A 336 -7.85 -14.53 12.81
CA VAL A 336 -7.84 -15.80 12.05
C VAL A 336 -6.69 -15.89 11.05
N GLY A 337 -5.88 -14.83 10.92
CA GLY A 337 -4.73 -14.77 10.02
C GLY A 337 -3.48 -15.45 10.56
N ILE A 338 -2.32 -14.80 10.39
CA ILE A 338 -1.03 -15.34 10.86
C ILE A 338 -1.05 -15.45 12.38
N GLN A 339 -0.74 -16.63 12.89
CA GLN A 339 -0.79 -16.92 14.32
C GLN A 339 0.61 -16.82 14.96
N PRO A 340 0.69 -16.45 16.26
CA PRO A 340 1.92 -16.57 17.03
C PRO A 340 2.53 -17.98 16.92
N PRO A 341 3.86 -18.12 16.92
CA PRO A 341 4.86 -17.12 17.35
C PRO A 341 5.29 -16.10 16.28
N LEU A 342 4.89 -16.29 15.03
CA LEU A 342 5.28 -15.42 13.91
C LEU A 342 4.83 -13.96 14.13
N ALA A 343 5.71 -13.01 13.81
CA ALA A 343 5.35 -11.60 13.79
C ALA A 343 4.58 -11.25 12.52
N ASP A 344 3.49 -10.49 12.66
CA ASP A 344 2.67 -10.01 11.55
C ASP A 344 2.14 -8.62 11.87
N TRP A 345 2.18 -7.70 10.90
CA TRP A 345 1.74 -6.32 11.12
C TRP A 345 0.25 -6.19 11.47
N GLY A 346 -0.63 -7.04 10.94
CA GLY A 346 -2.05 -7.02 11.28
C GLY A 346 -2.31 -7.43 12.73
N THR A 347 -1.66 -8.49 13.20
CA THR A 347 -1.73 -8.89 14.62
C THR A 347 -1.09 -7.84 15.53
N MET A 348 0.03 -7.21 15.13
CA MET A 348 0.64 -6.13 15.89
C MET A 348 -0.30 -4.94 16.06
N VAL A 349 -1.02 -4.53 15.00
CA VAL A 349 -2.01 -3.45 15.10
C VAL A 349 -3.11 -3.82 16.09
N ARG A 350 -3.61 -5.06 16.05
CA ARG A 350 -4.66 -5.54 16.97
C ARG A 350 -4.17 -5.56 18.42
N ASP A 351 -3.04 -6.21 18.67
CA ASP A 351 -2.53 -6.45 20.02
C ASP A 351 -2.10 -5.13 20.70
N LEU A 352 -1.58 -4.18 19.91
CA LEU A 352 -1.15 -2.87 20.38
C LEU A 352 -2.25 -1.80 20.33
N ALA A 353 -3.45 -2.08 19.79
CA ALA A 353 -4.52 -1.09 19.61
C ALA A 353 -4.93 -0.39 20.92
N GLN A 354 -4.86 -1.10 22.04
CA GLN A 354 -5.17 -0.54 23.36
C GLN A 354 -4.28 0.64 23.76
N PHE A 355 -3.05 0.72 23.21
CA PHE A 355 -2.12 1.81 23.46
C PHE A 355 -2.58 3.14 22.86
N ILE A 356 -3.48 3.10 21.86
CA ILE A 356 -4.09 4.29 21.27
C ILE A 356 -4.94 5.05 22.30
N ASN A 357 -5.57 4.35 23.25
CA ASN A 357 -6.38 4.98 24.29
C ASN A 357 -5.57 5.89 25.23
N PHE A 358 -4.25 5.68 25.30
CA PHE A 358 -3.34 6.47 26.13
C PHE A 358 -2.68 7.63 25.36
N ALA A 359 -2.96 7.78 24.06
CA ALA A 359 -2.30 8.77 23.20
C ALA A 359 -2.49 10.22 23.67
N ALA A 360 -3.61 10.52 24.36
CA ALA A 360 -3.88 11.85 24.90
C ALA A 360 -2.90 12.25 26.01
N PHE A 361 -2.40 11.27 26.77
CA PHE A 361 -1.50 11.49 27.91
C PHE A 361 -0.04 11.23 27.53
N ALA A 362 0.20 10.17 26.77
CA ALA A 362 1.52 9.72 26.34
C ALA A 362 1.47 9.34 24.85
N PRO A 363 1.49 10.32 23.92
CA PRO A 363 1.36 10.06 22.49
C PRO A 363 2.45 9.12 21.93
N GLN A 364 3.63 9.09 22.57
CA GLN A 364 4.70 8.15 22.23
C GLN A 364 4.30 6.67 22.37
N VAL A 365 3.39 6.34 23.31
CA VAL A 365 2.91 4.96 23.53
C VAL A 365 2.08 4.47 22.33
N ALA A 366 1.33 5.38 21.71
CA ALA A 366 0.53 5.07 20.53
C ALA A 366 1.35 5.01 19.22
N VAL A 367 2.65 5.35 19.24
CA VAL A 367 3.51 5.25 18.05
C VAL A 367 3.65 3.79 17.59
N ALA A 368 3.81 2.83 18.51
CA ALA A 368 4.01 1.42 18.17
C ALA A 368 2.90 0.80 17.29
N PRO A 369 1.60 0.83 17.67
CA PRO A 369 0.53 0.34 16.78
C PRO A 369 0.44 1.12 15.46
N LEU A 370 0.68 2.43 15.52
CA LEU A 370 0.63 3.31 14.34
C LEU A 370 1.80 3.08 13.39
N LEU A 371 2.95 2.60 13.85
CA LEU A 371 4.07 2.22 12.99
C LEU A 371 3.73 0.97 12.17
N ALA A 372 3.11 -0.05 12.77
CA ALA A 372 2.68 -1.25 12.04
C ALA A 372 1.57 -0.91 11.02
N ALA A 373 0.55 -0.14 11.43
CA ALA A 373 -0.50 0.33 10.52
C ALA A 373 0.05 1.25 9.42
N GLY A 374 0.95 2.15 9.80
CA GLY A 374 1.66 3.06 8.90
C GLY A 374 2.52 2.30 7.91
N ALA A 375 3.16 1.20 8.33
CA ALA A 375 3.96 0.37 7.45
C ALA A 375 3.12 -0.30 6.36
N ILE A 376 1.93 -0.80 6.73
CA ILE A 376 0.94 -1.35 5.79
C ILE A 376 0.49 -0.27 4.79
N ALA A 377 0.10 0.91 5.28
CA ALA A 377 -0.37 2.02 4.45
C ALA A 377 0.73 2.53 3.50
N LEU A 378 1.95 2.72 4.02
CA LEU A 378 3.10 3.22 3.27
C LEU A 378 3.47 2.29 2.11
N LEU A 379 3.52 0.98 2.33
CA LEU A 379 3.78 0.01 1.26
C LEU A 379 2.65 0.01 0.22
N THR A 380 1.40 0.05 0.67
CA THR A 380 0.23 0.08 -0.23
C THR A 380 0.26 1.31 -1.14
N VAL A 381 0.54 2.49 -0.59
CA VAL A 381 0.67 3.74 -1.37
C VAL A 381 1.87 3.66 -2.32
N ALA A 382 3.01 3.14 -1.85
CA ALA A 382 4.21 2.99 -2.66
C ALA A 382 3.98 2.09 -3.89
N VAL A 383 3.32 0.94 -3.71
CA VAL A 383 2.98 0.04 -4.82
C VAL A 383 2.02 0.70 -5.79
N ASN A 384 0.97 1.39 -5.31
CA ASN A 384 0.03 2.10 -6.19
C ASN A 384 0.72 3.17 -7.04
N PHE A 385 1.63 3.98 -6.48
CA PHE A 385 2.37 4.96 -7.28
C PHE A 385 3.21 4.35 -8.38
N VAL A 386 3.76 3.15 -8.17
CA VAL A 386 4.48 2.42 -9.22
C VAL A 386 3.53 1.91 -10.28
N VAL A 387 2.40 1.32 -9.88
CA VAL A 387 1.36 0.83 -10.80
C VAL A 387 0.81 1.95 -11.67
N ASP A 388 0.46 3.10 -11.09
CA ASP A 388 -0.09 4.25 -11.81
C ASP A 388 0.87 4.74 -12.90
N TRP A 389 2.16 4.81 -12.57
CA TRP A 389 3.18 5.18 -13.54
C TRP A 389 3.35 4.14 -14.65
N MET A 390 3.25 2.85 -14.32
CA MET A 390 3.28 1.78 -15.32
C MET A 390 2.09 1.85 -16.28
N LEU A 391 0.89 2.11 -15.75
CA LEU A 391 -0.33 2.28 -16.52
C LEU A 391 -0.23 3.48 -17.48
N GLN A 392 0.26 4.63 -16.99
CA GLN A 392 0.54 5.80 -17.84
C GLN A 392 1.52 5.49 -18.96
N LYS A 393 2.58 4.71 -18.65
CA LYS A 393 3.57 4.34 -19.64
C LYS A 393 3.00 3.38 -20.71
N SER A 394 2.13 2.44 -20.32
CA SER A 394 1.53 1.47 -21.24
C SER A 394 0.37 2.03 -22.06
N SER A 395 -0.38 3.01 -21.53
CA SER A 395 -1.53 3.59 -22.23
C SER A 395 -1.13 4.48 -23.41
N GLY A 396 0.16 4.86 -23.51
CA GLY A 396 0.65 5.75 -24.56
C GLY A 396 0.08 7.18 -24.48
N LEU A 397 -0.69 7.49 -23.43
CA LEU A 397 -1.20 8.82 -23.14
C LEU A 397 -0.01 9.70 -22.73
N LYS A 398 0.56 10.39 -23.71
CA LYS A 398 1.43 11.54 -23.46
C LYS A 398 0.51 12.71 -23.13
N GLU A 399 0.64 13.26 -21.94
CA GLU A 399 0.20 14.64 -21.67
C GLU A 399 0.97 15.63 -22.52
#